data_AF-Q47ZV1-F1
#
_entry.id   AF-Q47ZV1-F1
#
_cell.length_a   1.000
_cell.length_b   1.000
_cell.length_c   1.000
_cell.angle_alpha   90.00
_cell.angle_beta   90.00
_cell.angle_gamma   90.00
#
_symmetry.space_group_name_H-M   'P 1'
#
loop_
_entity.id
_entity.type
_entity.pdbx_description
1 polymer ?
#
loop_
_entity_poly.entity_id
_entity_poly.type
_entity_poly.pdbx_seq_one_letter_code
_entity_poly.pdbx_strand_id
1 'polypeptide(L)'
;MVVLVLNYIINRILYYAADSKHMNIRTRAAQIRSRWLRTGFQCELTLDELEPLFSVYSENPRGKLVIIDKEQAITLKNLLSLFADEYKTYKLDAKAREQATVLHATLSRFNQPVLVNIGDIYQMIRDKLDIKRKYFTLKNANSPVTIENLILSPIKRSEYYLKLKKNAEQKMIYWRKKTLEPKFTLTQLTEQMESVGYKMISSKKGVPIRERIRIIDNEDALTLNNIEILVSIDDESRVRLNV
;
A
#
# COMPACT_ATOMS: atom_id res chain seq x y z
N MET A 1 5.38 -2.37 15.63
CA MET A 1 5.20 -3.84 15.51
C MET A 1 3.77 -4.31 15.83
N VAL A 2 2.94 -3.53 16.52
CA VAL A 2 1.57 -3.90 16.94
C VAL A 2 0.52 -3.79 15.80
N VAL A 3 0.72 -2.90 14.82
CA VAL A 3 -0.24 -2.67 13.71
C VAL A 3 -0.29 -3.83 12.70
N LEU A 4 0.81 -4.59 12.55
CA LEU A 4 0.87 -5.72 11.61
C LEU A 4 0.18 -6.99 12.14
N VAL A 5 0.08 -7.15 13.46
CA VAL A 5 -0.58 -8.30 14.08
C VAL A 5 -2.10 -8.11 14.08
N LEU A 6 -2.58 -6.87 14.25
CA LEU A 6 -4.01 -6.57 14.14
C LEU A 6 -4.56 -6.80 12.73
N ASN A 7 -3.86 -6.39 11.66
CA ASN A 7 -4.33 -6.64 10.28
C ASN A 7 -4.34 -8.14 9.90
N TYR A 8 -3.46 -8.95 10.50
CA TYR A 8 -3.47 -10.40 10.29
C TYR A 8 -4.65 -11.09 10.98
N ILE A 9 -5.12 -10.53 12.10
CA ILE A 9 -6.30 -11.02 12.84
C ILE A 9 -7.60 -10.48 12.20
N ILE A 10 -7.62 -9.23 11.74
CA ILE A 10 -8.77 -8.57 11.10
C ILE A 10 -9.21 -9.31 9.81
N ASN A 11 -8.26 -9.84 9.04
CA ASN A 11 -8.51 -10.62 7.83
C ASN A 11 -8.86 -12.11 8.08
N ARG A 12 -8.72 -12.59 9.33
CA ARG A 12 -9.05 -13.98 9.72
C ARG A 12 -10.49 -14.16 10.23
N ILE A 13 -11.25 -13.08 10.38
CA ILE A 13 -12.68 -13.08 10.77
C ILE A 13 -13.56 -13.31 9.52
N LEU A 14 -13.17 -14.26 8.67
CA LEU A 14 -13.92 -14.69 7.49
C LEU A 14 -14.02 -16.21 7.60
N TYR A 15 -15.08 -16.71 8.24
CA TYR A 15 -15.13 -18.12 8.58
C TYR A 15 -15.47 -19.02 7.39
N TYR A 16 -14.62 -20.04 7.20
CA TYR A 16 -14.74 -21.05 6.16
C TYR A 16 -15.97 -21.95 6.39
N ALA A 17 -17.01 -21.76 5.59
CA ALA A 17 -18.07 -22.72 5.31
C ALA A 17 -17.70 -23.92 4.38
N ALA A 18 -16.43 -24.11 4.01
CA ALA A 18 -16.07 -25.15 3.03
C ALA A 18 -15.64 -26.46 3.69
N ASP A 19 -16.09 -27.56 3.09
CA ASP A 19 -15.76 -28.97 3.34
C ASP A 19 -16.32 -29.63 4.60
N SER A 20 -17.57 -30.06 4.49
CA SER A 20 -17.96 -31.39 4.97
C SER A 20 -19.27 -31.81 4.29
N LYS A 21 -19.23 -32.69 3.31
CA LYS A 21 -20.38 -33.57 3.05
C LYS A 21 -20.61 -34.32 4.37
N HIS A 22 -21.76 -34.10 5.03
CA HIS A 22 -22.15 -34.68 6.34
C HIS A 22 -21.58 -34.09 7.64
N MET A 23 -21.68 -32.77 7.87
CA MET A 23 -21.64 -32.26 9.25
C MET A 23 -23.03 -31.78 9.67
N ASN A 24 -23.50 -32.24 10.82
CA ASN A 24 -24.76 -31.79 11.42
C ASN A 24 -24.73 -30.26 11.59
N ILE A 25 -25.77 -29.58 11.10
CA ILE A 25 -25.90 -28.11 11.09
C ILE A 25 -25.75 -27.55 12.50
N ARG A 26 -26.29 -28.24 13.51
CA ARG A 26 -26.17 -27.86 14.93
C ARG A 26 -24.73 -27.92 15.45
N THR A 27 -23.97 -28.96 15.08
CA THR A 27 -22.54 -29.07 15.41
C THR A 27 -21.75 -27.93 14.76
N ARG A 28 -22.12 -27.54 13.55
CA ARG A 28 -21.49 -26.44 12.81
C ARG A 28 -21.78 -25.08 13.44
N ALA A 29 -23.04 -24.83 13.81
CA ALA A 29 -23.43 -23.64 14.55
C ALA A 29 -22.63 -23.49 15.86
N ALA A 30 -22.48 -24.59 16.62
CA ALA A 30 -21.69 -24.61 17.85
C ALA A 30 -20.21 -24.30 17.64
N GLN A 31 -19.58 -24.87 16.60
CA GLN A 31 -18.18 -24.57 16.27
C GLN A 31 -17.97 -23.11 15.90
N ILE A 32 -18.87 -22.51 15.12
CA ILE A 32 -18.76 -21.11 14.69
C ILE A 32 -18.96 -20.18 15.88
N ARG A 33 -19.99 -20.42 16.70
CA ARG A 33 -20.22 -19.68 17.95
C ARG A 33 -19.00 -19.75 18.89
N SER A 34 -18.42 -20.94 19.07
CA SER A 34 -17.19 -21.11 19.85
C SER A 34 -16.01 -20.29 19.31
N ARG A 35 -15.88 -20.20 17.98
CA ARG A 35 -14.83 -19.41 17.34
C ARG A 35 -15.03 -17.91 17.51
N TRP A 36 -16.27 -17.41 17.42
CA TRP A 36 -16.60 -16.01 17.71
C TRP A 36 -16.30 -15.61 19.15
N LEU A 37 -16.62 -16.48 20.11
CA LEU A 37 -16.29 -16.23 21.52
C LEU A 37 -14.78 -16.16 21.75
N ARG A 38 -13.98 -16.97 21.04
CA ARG A 38 -12.51 -16.91 21.12
C ARG A 38 -11.89 -15.64 20.54
N THR A 39 -12.59 -14.95 19.65
CA THR A 39 -12.13 -13.68 19.09
C THR A 39 -12.40 -12.47 19.99
N GLY A 40 -13.02 -12.67 21.15
CA GLY A 40 -13.33 -11.60 22.11
C GLY A 40 -14.59 -10.80 21.78
N PHE A 41 -15.34 -11.18 20.74
CA PHE A 41 -16.64 -10.57 20.43
C PHE A 41 -17.73 -11.14 21.33
N GLN A 42 -18.60 -10.26 21.82
CA GLN A 42 -19.83 -10.66 22.50
C GLN A 42 -20.79 -11.27 21.48
N CYS A 43 -21.21 -12.52 21.69
CA CYS A 43 -22.16 -13.23 20.82
C CYS A 43 -23.44 -13.50 21.60
N GLU A 44 -24.52 -12.82 21.23
CA GLU A 44 -25.83 -12.94 21.89
C GLU A 44 -26.69 -14.04 21.27
N LEU A 45 -26.29 -14.53 20.10
CA LEU A 45 -27.01 -15.60 19.40
C LEU A 45 -26.88 -16.94 20.13
N THR A 46 -28.05 -17.55 20.33
CA THR A 46 -28.20 -18.94 20.78
C THR A 46 -27.93 -19.93 19.64
N LEU A 47 -27.80 -21.22 19.97
CA LEU A 47 -27.63 -22.25 18.94
C LEU A 47 -28.89 -22.39 18.07
N ASP A 48 -30.07 -22.22 18.67
CA ASP A 48 -31.35 -22.38 17.97
C ASP A 48 -31.62 -21.21 17.00
N GLU A 49 -31.05 -20.03 17.25
CA GLU A 49 -31.06 -18.91 16.29
C GLU A 49 -30.02 -19.05 15.17
N LEU A 50 -28.91 -19.76 15.43
CA LEU A 50 -27.84 -19.96 14.45
C LEU A 50 -28.13 -21.11 13.49
N GLU A 51 -28.79 -22.16 13.95
CA GLU A 51 -29.07 -23.37 13.16
C GLU A 51 -29.83 -23.07 11.85
N PRO A 52 -30.92 -22.27 11.84
CA PRO A 52 -31.61 -21.88 10.61
C PRO A 52 -30.77 -21.01 9.66
N LEU A 53 -29.86 -20.19 10.19
CA LEU A 53 -28.94 -19.42 9.34
C LEU A 53 -27.95 -20.32 8.60
N PHE A 54 -27.56 -21.44 9.21
CA PHE A 54 -26.65 -22.39 8.61
C PHE A 54 -27.33 -23.44 7.74
N SER A 55 -28.63 -23.68 7.91
CA SER A 55 -29.40 -24.59 7.05
C SER A 55 -29.47 -24.09 5.61
N VAL A 56 -29.54 -22.77 5.40
CA VAL A 56 -29.48 -22.14 4.05
C VAL A 56 -28.19 -22.48 3.30
N TYR A 57 -27.08 -22.71 4.02
CA TYR A 57 -25.80 -23.11 3.42
C TYR A 57 -25.60 -24.63 3.33
N SER A 58 -26.55 -25.44 3.79
CA SER A 58 -26.50 -26.89 3.61
C SER A 58 -26.76 -27.30 2.15
N GLU A 59 -27.63 -26.55 1.46
CA GLU A 59 -27.94 -26.74 0.03
C GLU A 59 -26.88 -26.10 -0.88
N ASN A 60 -26.24 -25.02 -0.43
CA ASN A 60 -25.19 -24.32 -1.17
C ASN A 60 -23.97 -24.06 -0.26
N PRO A 61 -23.01 -25.01 -0.16
CA PRO A 61 -21.97 -25.04 0.89
C PRO A 61 -20.93 -23.92 0.81
N ARG A 62 -21.07 -22.99 -0.13
CA ARG A 62 -20.11 -21.91 -0.37
C ARG A 62 -20.55 -20.53 0.13
N GLY A 63 -21.81 -20.37 0.56
CA GLY A 63 -22.28 -19.12 1.18
C GLY A 63 -21.64 -18.87 2.57
N LYS A 64 -21.72 -17.62 3.03
CA LYS A 64 -21.00 -17.14 4.23
C LYS A 64 -21.83 -16.14 5.02
N LEU A 65 -21.75 -16.24 6.35
CA LEU A 65 -22.13 -15.16 7.26
C LEU A 65 -20.94 -14.25 7.52
N VAL A 66 -21.18 -12.95 7.44
CA VAL A 66 -20.20 -11.92 7.73
C VAL A 66 -20.75 -10.98 8.81
N ILE A 67 -19.90 -10.60 9.76
CA ILE A 67 -20.26 -9.60 10.78
C ILE A 67 -20.15 -8.22 10.13
N ILE A 68 -21.22 -7.44 10.18
CA ILE A 68 -21.31 -6.12 9.52
C ILE A 68 -20.42 -5.11 10.25
N ASP A 69 -20.60 -5.02 11.57
CA ASP A 69 -19.86 -4.16 12.47
C ASP A 69 -19.19 -4.99 13.56
N LYS A 70 -17.85 -4.95 13.59
CA LYS A 70 -17.05 -5.71 14.56
C LYS A 70 -17.01 -5.04 15.93
N GLU A 71 -17.40 -3.78 16.04
CA GLU A 71 -17.45 -3.08 17.34
C GLU A 71 -18.74 -3.41 18.10
N GLN A 72 -19.74 -3.96 17.42
CA GLN A 72 -21.02 -4.36 17.99
C GLN A 72 -21.06 -5.86 18.32
N ALA A 73 -21.94 -6.21 19.26
CA ALA A 73 -22.25 -7.60 19.56
C ALA A 73 -22.78 -8.34 18.32
N ILE A 74 -22.49 -9.63 18.24
CA ILE A 74 -22.96 -10.49 17.16
C ILE A 74 -24.42 -10.83 17.44
N THR A 75 -25.29 -10.19 16.66
CA THR A 75 -26.76 -10.35 16.65
C THR A 75 -27.21 -10.61 15.21
N LEU A 76 -28.48 -11.01 15.01
CA LEU A 76 -29.01 -11.22 13.65
C LEU A 76 -28.94 -9.95 12.79
N LYS A 77 -29.12 -8.77 13.41
CA LYS A 77 -29.04 -7.47 12.73
C LYS A 77 -27.61 -7.10 12.33
N ASN A 78 -26.62 -7.66 13.00
CA ASN A 78 -25.21 -7.44 12.76
C ASN A 78 -24.57 -8.57 11.91
N LEU A 79 -25.40 -9.45 11.33
CA LEU A 79 -24.96 -10.51 10.43
C LEU A 79 -25.50 -10.29 9.02
N LEU A 80 -24.62 -10.45 8.04
CA LEU A 80 -24.96 -10.44 6.62
C LEU A 80 -24.75 -11.84 6.05
N SER A 81 -25.83 -12.44 5.52
CA SER A 81 -25.77 -13.69 4.76
C SER A 81 -25.45 -13.39 3.30
N LEU A 82 -24.40 -14.04 2.79
CA LEU A 82 -23.94 -13.88 1.41
C LEU A 82 -23.91 -15.23 0.69
N PHE A 83 -24.40 -15.27 -0.55
CA PHE A 83 -24.18 -16.37 -1.47
C PHE A 83 -22.71 -16.40 -1.95
N ALA A 84 -22.34 -17.46 -2.67
CA ALA A 84 -20.93 -17.76 -2.98
C ALA A 84 -20.27 -16.71 -3.89
N ASP A 85 -21.02 -16.19 -4.85
CA ASP A 85 -20.65 -15.11 -5.77
C ASP A 85 -20.65 -13.75 -5.08
N GLU A 86 -21.68 -13.43 -4.31
CA GLU A 86 -21.74 -12.22 -3.48
C GLU A 86 -20.58 -12.15 -2.50
N TYR A 87 -20.23 -13.28 -1.89
CA TYR A 87 -19.08 -13.38 -0.99
C TYR A 87 -17.75 -13.14 -1.68
N LYS A 88 -17.59 -13.60 -2.94
CA LYS A 88 -16.38 -13.31 -3.73
C LYS A 88 -16.26 -11.81 -3.98
N THR A 89 -17.34 -11.15 -4.38
CA THR A 89 -17.38 -9.70 -4.59
C THR A 89 -17.10 -8.95 -3.30
N TYR A 90 -17.76 -9.32 -2.19
CA TYR A 90 -17.53 -8.75 -0.87
C TYR A 90 -16.06 -8.82 -0.45
N LYS A 91 -15.42 -9.98 -0.65
CA LYS A 91 -14.00 -10.18 -0.32
C LYS A 91 -13.08 -9.30 -1.16
N LEU A 92 -13.37 -9.14 -2.45
CA LEU A 92 -12.61 -8.27 -3.33
C LEU A 92 -12.75 -6.80 -2.90
N ASP A 93 -13.96 -6.37 -2.57
CA ASP A 93 -14.24 -5.01 -2.10
C ASP A 93 -13.57 -4.71 -0.76
N ALA A 94 -13.65 -5.63 0.21
CA ALA A 94 -12.97 -5.49 1.50
C ALA A 94 -11.45 -5.35 1.31
N LYS A 95 -10.86 -6.18 0.44
CA LYS A 95 -9.44 -6.11 0.11
C LYS A 95 -9.06 -4.80 -0.59
N ALA A 96 -9.88 -4.34 -1.53
CA ALA A 96 -9.65 -3.08 -2.23
C ALA A 96 -9.72 -1.88 -1.28
N ARG A 97 -10.66 -1.88 -0.33
CA ARG A 97 -10.74 -0.85 0.73
C ARG A 97 -9.52 -0.85 1.64
N GLU A 98 -9.07 -2.02 2.10
CA GLU A 98 -7.84 -2.12 2.91
C GLU A 98 -6.63 -1.57 2.14
N GLN A 99 -6.50 -1.92 0.87
CA GLN A 99 -5.45 -1.38 0.00
C GLN A 99 -5.57 0.14 -0.17
N ALA A 100 -6.78 0.66 -0.34
CA ALA A 100 -7.02 2.10 -0.50
C ALA A 100 -6.56 2.87 0.73
N THR A 101 -6.91 2.42 1.93
CA THR A 101 -6.48 3.04 3.19
C THR A 101 -4.95 3.04 3.32
N VAL A 102 -4.31 1.91 3.04
CA VAL A 102 -2.84 1.80 3.10
C VAL A 102 -2.18 2.75 2.09
N LEU A 103 -2.68 2.81 0.85
CA LEU A 103 -2.11 3.67 -0.18
C LEU A 103 -2.36 5.16 0.09
N HIS A 104 -3.55 5.53 0.58
CA HIS A 104 -3.86 6.90 0.99
C HIS A 104 -2.86 7.41 2.03
N ALA A 105 -2.58 6.60 3.05
CA ALA A 105 -1.57 6.93 4.05
C ALA A 105 -0.17 7.17 3.45
N THR A 106 0.16 6.50 2.34
CA THR A 106 1.44 6.72 1.64
C THR A 106 1.49 7.99 0.81
N LEU A 107 0.36 8.63 0.50
CA LEU A 107 0.32 9.89 -0.27
C LEU A 107 0.93 11.06 0.49
N SER A 108 0.93 11.01 1.83
CA SER A 108 1.64 11.98 2.69
C SER A 108 3.11 12.15 2.34
N ARG A 109 3.73 11.18 1.66
CA ARG A 109 5.13 11.22 1.23
C ARG A 109 5.42 12.19 0.09
N PHE A 110 4.41 12.71 -0.61
CA PHE A 110 4.63 13.63 -1.73
C PHE A 110 4.99 15.06 -1.30
N ASN A 111 4.90 15.39 -0.02
CA ASN A 111 5.19 16.72 0.51
C ASN A 111 4.37 17.83 -0.18
N GLN A 112 3.10 17.55 -0.44
CA GLN A 112 2.14 18.42 -1.13
C GLN A 112 0.76 18.30 -0.49
N PRO A 113 -0.16 19.26 -0.72
CA PRO A 113 -1.55 19.13 -0.30
C PRO A 113 -2.20 17.87 -0.90
N VAL A 114 -2.80 17.04 -0.05
CA VAL A 114 -3.53 15.83 -0.47
C VAL A 114 -5.01 16.16 -0.56
N LEU A 115 -5.53 16.20 -1.79
CA LEU A 115 -6.93 16.55 -2.09
C LEU A 115 -7.75 15.35 -2.58
N VAL A 116 -7.16 14.16 -2.55
CA VAL A 116 -7.82 12.89 -2.89
C VAL A 116 -8.34 12.21 -1.62
N ASN A 117 -9.55 11.66 -1.69
CA ASN A 117 -10.14 10.89 -0.59
C ASN A 117 -9.89 9.37 -0.77
N ILE A 118 -10.16 8.59 0.27
CA ILE A 118 -9.97 7.13 0.26
C ILE A 118 -10.92 6.45 -0.76
N GLY A 119 -12.13 6.97 -0.92
CA GLY A 119 -13.13 6.48 -1.89
C GLY A 119 -12.65 6.59 -3.34
N ASP A 120 -12.00 7.70 -3.69
CA ASP A 120 -11.42 7.91 -5.02
C ASP A 120 -10.34 6.87 -5.32
N ILE A 121 -9.43 6.66 -4.36
CA ILE A 121 -8.39 5.63 -4.45
C ILE A 121 -9.00 4.24 -4.56
N TYR A 122 -10.06 3.97 -3.79
CA TYR A 122 -10.77 2.70 -3.86
C TYR A 122 -11.31 2.43 -5.26
N GLN A 123 -11.94 3.41 -5.92
CA GLN A 123 -12.43 3.23 -7.29
C GLN A 123 -11.27 2.97 -8.27
N MET A 124 -10.18 3.73 -8.18
CA MET A 124 -8.97 3.50 -9.00
C MET A 124 -8.39 2.07 -8.82
N ILE A 125 -8.48 1.51 -7.61
CA ILE A 125 -8.02 0.15 -7.30
C ILE A 125 -9.00 -0.90 -7.81
N ARG A 126 -10.32 -0.67 -7.63
CA ARG A 126 -11.40 -1.57 -8.01
C ARG A 126 -11.44 -1.80 -9.52
N ASP A 127 -11.14 -0.77 -10.30
CA ASP A 127 -11.11 -0.88 -11.76
C ASP A 127 -9.87 -1.62 -12.29
N LYS A 128 -8.88 -1.88 -11.41
CA LYS A 128 -7.56 -2.40 -11.75
C LYS A 128 -7.10 -3.52 -10.79
N LEU A 129 -7.93 -4.54 -10.63
CA LEU A 129 -7.78 -5.63 -9.63
C LEU A 129 -6.64 -6.63 -9.93
N ASP A 130 -6.17 -6.68 -11.17
CA ASP A 130 -5.10 -7.56 -11.65
C ASP A 130 -3.72 -7.21 -11.06
N ILE A 131 -3.53 -5.96 -10.63
CA ILE A 131 -2.24 -5.46 -10.16
C ILE A 131 -2.03 -5.78 -8.66
N LYS A 132 -1.15 -6.76 -8.37
CA LYS A 132 -0.86 -7.22 -6.99
C LYS A 132 -0.14 -6.19 -6.10
N ARG A 133 0.64 -5.27 -6.67
CA ARG A 133 1.37 -4.22 -5.94
C ARG A 133 1.16 -2.90 -6.66
N LYS A 134 0.63 -1.92 -5.93
CA LYS A 134 0.23 -0.62 -6.43
C LYS A 134 1.08 0.44 -5.74
N TYR A 135 1.60 1.39 -6.51
CA TYR A 135 2.18 2.61 -5.97
C TYR A 135 1.57 3.79 -6.71
N PHE A 136 1.49 4.91 -6.01
CA PHE A 136 1.18 6.17 -6.64
C PHE A 136 2.47 6.87 -7.06
N THR A 137 2.40 7.54 -8.20
CA THR A 137 3.34 8.58 -8.62
C THR A 137 2.52 9.79 -9.07
N LEU A 138 3.16 10.95 -9.18
CA LEU A 138 2.52 12.16 -9.67
C LEU A 138 2.87 12.40 -11.14
N LYS A 139 1.91 12.90 -11.92
CA LYS A 139 2.19 13.44 -13.26
C LYS A 139 3.05 14.69 -13.16
N ASN A 140 2.78 15.53 -12.16
CA ASN A 140 3.51 16.75 -11.85
C ASN A 140 3.87 16.79 -10.35
N ALA A 141 5.17 16.74 -10.07
CA ALA A 141 5.74 16.77 -8.73
C ALA A 141 5.65 18.14 -8.02
N ASN A 142 5.07 19.16 -8.66
CA ASN A 142 4.84 20.49 -8.09
C ASN A 142 3.35 20.85 -7.95
N SER A 143 2.43 19.98 -8.40
CA SER A 143 0.99 20.21 -8.30
C SER A 143 0.39 19.38 -7.16
N PRO A 144 -0.70 19.81 -6.50
CA PRO A 144 -1.36 19.04 -5.44
C PRO A 144 -1.67 17.59 -5.82
N VAL A 145 -1.82 16.73 -4.81
CA VAL A 145 -2.19 15.33 -5.00
C VAL A 145 -3.69 15.23 -5.23
N THR A 146 -4.10 15.33 -6.50
CA THR A 146 -5.48 15.15 -6.98
C THR A 146 -5.61 13.86 -7.80
N ILE A 147 -6.84 13.43 -8.11
CA ILE A 147 -7.09 12.25 -8.96
C ILE A 147 -6.41 12.43 -10.32
N GLU A 148 -6.51 13.62 -10.90
CA GLU A 148 -5.98 13.95 -12.23
C GLU A 148 -4.45 13.91 -12.24
N ASN A 149 -3.82 14.30 -11.13
CA ASN A 149 -2.37 14.30 -10.99
C ASN A 149 -1.81 12.95 -10.52
N LEU A 150 -2.65 12.02 -10.06
CA LEU A 150 -2.22 10.71 -9.59
C LEU A 150 -2.15 9.67 -10.71
N ILE A 151 -1.07 8.90 -10.72
CA ILE A 151 -0.91 7.72 -11.57
C ILE A 151 -0.81 6.48 -10.69
N LEU A 152 -1.74 5.54 -10.87
CA LEU A 152 -1.64 4.21 -10.27
C LEU A 152 -0.69 3.36 -11.11
N SER A 153 0.54 3.19 -10.64
CA SER A 153 1.60 2.50 -11.38
C SER A 153 1.69 1.01 -10.99
N PRO A 154 1.62 0.07 -11.95
CA PRO A 154 1.71 -1.36 -11.73
C PRO A 154 3.15 -1.87 -11.71
N ILE A 155 4.06 -1.18 -11.03
CA ILE A 155 5.48 -1.53 -11.13
C ILE A 155 5.92 -2.30 -9.88
N LYS A 156 6.31 -3.58 -10.07
CA LYS A 156 7.39 -4.14 -9.27
C LYS A 156 8.60 -3.24 -9.54
N ARG A 157 8.94 -2.35 -8.60
CA ARG A 157 10.10 -1.43 -8.72
C ARG A 157 11.26 -2.21 -9.32
N SER A 158 11.74 -1.75 -10.48
CA SER A 158 12.80 -2.44 -11.23
C SER A 158 14.04 -2.60 -10.33
N GLU A 159 14.86 -3.61 -10.59
CA GLU A 159 16.12 -3.76 -9.86
C GLU A 159 16.99 -2.50 -9.97
N TYR A 160 16.89 -1.82 -11.12
CA TYR A 160 17.48 -0.52 -11.38
C TYR A 160 16.98 0.55 -10.39
N TYR A 161 15.66 0.75 -10.28
CA TYR A 161 15.05 1.70 -9.33
C TYR A 161 15.48 1.42 -7.89
N LEU A 162 15.52 0.14 -7.48
CA LEU A 162 15.92 -0.22 -6.11
C LEU A 162 17.39 0.14 -5.82
N LYS A 163 18.26 0.01 -6.81
CA LYS A 163 19.66 0.44 -6.69
C LYS A 163 19.78 1.97 -6.69
N LEU A 164 19.01 2.69 -7.52
CA LEU A 164 18.93 4.16 -7.47
C LEU A 164 18.48 4.65 -6.10
N LYS A 165 17.46 4.01 -5.50
CA LYS A 165 16.96 4.36 -4.17
C LYS A 165 18.06 4.25 -3.11
N LYS A 166 18.88 3.20 -3.13
CA LYS A 166 20.02 3.05 -2.21
C LYS A 166 21.04 4.18 -2.38
N ASN A 167 21.32 4.58 -3.62
CA ASN A 167 22.25 5.68 -3.90
C ASN A 167 21.69 7.03 -3.42
N ALA A 168 20.42 7.30 -3.71
CA ALA A 168 19.71 8.49 -3.25
C ALA A 168 19.72 8.59 -1.72
N GLU A 169 19.48 7.47 -1.02
CA GLU A 169 19.49 7.39 0.44
C GLU A 169 20.88 7.70 1.01
N GLN A 170 21.94 7.11 0.44
CA GLN A 170 23.31 7.39 0.85
C GLN A 170 23.69 8.86 0.65
N LYS A 171 23.24 9.49 -0.44
CA LYS A 171 23.49 10.91 -0.72
C LYS A 171 22.74 11.81 0.26
N MET A 172 21.47 11.53 0.55
CA MET A 172 20.71 12.28 1.57
C MET A 172 21.34 12.17 2.96
N ILE A 173 21.81 10.99 3.36
CA ILE A 173 22.56 10.80 4.62
C ILE A 173 23.83 11.65 4.62
N TYR A 174 24.57 11.68 3.51
CA TYR A 174 25.77 12.51 3.37
C TYR A 174 25.46 14.00 3.51
N TRP A 175 24.41 14.50 2.85
CA TRP A 175 23.97 15.89 2.97
C TRP A 175 23.59 16.26 4.40
N ARG A 176 22.82 15.42 5.09
CA ARG A 176 22.46 15.63 6.50
C ARG A 176 23.69 15.69 7.41
N LYS A 177 24.70 14.85 7.17
CA LYS A 177 25.99 14.91 7.90
C LYS A 177 26.77 16.20 7.65
N LYS A 178 26.49 16.89 6.55
CA LYS A 178 27.05 18.20 6.18
C LYS A 178 26.12 19.35 6.52
N THR A 179 25.14 19.12 7.42
CA THR A 179 24.14 20.12 7.85
C THR A 179 23.31 20.71 6.70
N LEU A 180 23.22 20.01 5.57
CA LEU A 180 22.35 20.35 4.46
C LEU A 180 21.04 19.59 4.61
N GLU A 181 19.91 20.31 4.64
CA GLU A 181 18.58 19.73 4.80
C GLU A 181 17.81 19.68 3.46
N PRO A 182 17.62 18.49 2.86
CA PRO A 182 16.82 18.36 1.65
C PRO A 182 15.33 18.66 1.93
N LYS A 183 14.73 19.57 1.16
CA LYS A 183 13.28 19.86 1.18
C LYS A 183 12.48 18.94 0.25
N PHE A 184 13.01 17.75 -0.04
CA PHE A 184 12.39 16.72 -0.87
C PHE A 184 12.60 15.33 -0.25
N THR A 185 11.76 14.39 -0.63
CA THR A 185 11.79 13.03 -0.11
C THR A 185 12.75 12.13 -0.88
N LEU A 186 13.13 11.01 -0.27
CA LEU A 186 13.93 9.96 -0.91
C LEU A 186 13.29 9.49 -2.22
N THR A 187 11.96 9.36 -2.24
CA THR A 187 11.23 8.93 -3.43
C THR A 187 11.39 9.94 -4.55
N GLN A 188 11.16 11.23 -4.27
CA GLN A 188 11.30 12.31 -5.24
C GLN A 188 12.71 12.37 -5.83
N LEU A 189 13.75 12.25 -5.01
CA LEU A 189 15.14 12.18 -5.50
C LEU A 189 15.38 10.94 -6.38
N THR A 190 14.85 9.77 -5.98
CA THR A 190 15.01 8.53 -6.74
C THR A 190 14.33 8.63 -8.11
N GLU A 191 13.14 9.20 -8.15
CA GLU A 191 12.38 9.43 -9.38
C GLU A 191 13.08 10.44 -10.30
N GLN A 192 13.67 11.50 -9.74
CA GLN A 192 14.48 12.44 -10.51
C GLN A 192 15.75 11.79 -11.10
N MET A 193 16.42 10.92 -10.33
CA MET A 193 17.57 10.16 -10.85
C MET A 193 17.17 9.21 -11.98
N GLU A 194 16.00 8.57 -11.88
CA GLU A 194 15.48 7.69 -12.91
C GLU A 194 15.08 8.47 -14.18
N SER A 195 14.42 9.62 -14.02
CA SER A 195 13.93 10.43 -15.14
C SER A 195 15.08 11.00 -16.00
N VAL A 196 16.19 11.38 -15.38
CA VAL A 196 17.40 11.84 -16.09
C VAL A 196 18.26 10.67 -16.61
N GLY A 197 17.86 9.42 -16.40
CA GLY A 197 18.58 8.25 -16.88
C GLY A 197 19.93 8.00 -16.17
N TYR A 198 20.02 8.30 -14.88
CA TYR A 198 21.26 8.24 -14.09
C TYR A 198 21.99 6.90 -14.26
N LYS A 199 23.20 6.92 -14.84
CA LYS A 199 23.94 5.68 -15.13
C LYS A 199 24.62 5.13 -13.87
N MET A 200 24.16 3.96 -13.42
CA MET A 200 24.77 3.18 -12.34
C MET A 200 26.00 2.41 -12.82
N ILE A 201 27.00 3.11 -13.33
CA ILE A 201 28.28 2.48 -13.66
C ILE A 201 29.05 2.33 -12.35
N SER A 202 29.62 1.15 -12.08
CA SER A 202 30.68 1.01 -11.07
C SER A 202 31.71 2.09 -11.36
N SER A 203 31.96 2.99 -10.41
CA SER A 203 32.93 4.05 -10.65
C SER A 203 34.23 3.42 -11.11
N LYS A 204 34.80 3.95 -12.22
CA LYS A 204 36.23 3.71 -12.47
C LYS A 204 36.97 4.15 -11.21
N LYS A 205 37.95 3.36 -10.76
CA LYS A 205 38.80 3.64 -9.58
C LYS A 205 39.04 5.16 -9.48
N GLY A 206 38.50 5.80 -8.43
CA GLY A 206 38.80 7.21 -8.12
C GLY A 206 37.63 8.18 -8.07
N VAL A 207 36.45 7.90 -8.64
CA VAL A 207 35.31 8.86 -8.59
C VAL A 207 34.21 8.38 -7.63
N PRO A 208 33.98 9.05 -6.49
CA PRO A 208 32.88 8.73 -5.60
C PRO A 208 31.51 8.97 -6.27
N ILE A 209 30.60 8.00 -6.15
CA ILE A 209 29.19 8.10 -6.60
C ILE A 209 28.52 9.40 -6.10
N ARG A 210 28.97 9.91 -4.95
CA ARG A 210 28.47 11.12 -4.31
C ARG A 210 28.78 12.41 -5.08
N GLU A 211 29.76 12.45 -5.97
CA GLU A 211 30.16 13.71 -6.64
C GLU A 211 29.31 14.04 -7.87
N ARG A 212 28.46 13.10 -8.32
CA ARG A 212 27.60 13.26 -9.51
C ARG A 212 26.28 13.99 -9.28
N ILE A 213 26.01 14.41 -8.05
CA ILE A 213 24.87 15.27 -7.73
C ILE A 213 25.45 16.51 -7.05
N ARG A 214 25.41 17.62 -7.79
CA ARG A 214 25.93 18.92 -7.39
C ARG A 214 24.81 19.80 -6.89
N ILE A 215 25.17 20.73 -6.02
CA ILE A 215 24.28 21.80 -5.57
C ILE A 215 24.64 22.99 -6.44
N ILE A 216 23.63 23.61 -7.06
CA ILE A 216 23.83 24.72 -7.99
C ILE A 216 24.18 25.99 -7.20
N ASP A 217 23.44 26.25 -6.13
CA ASP A 217 23.64 27.35 -5.20
C ASP A 217 23.66 26.84 -3.74
N ASN A 218 24.77 27.10 -3.04
CA ASN A 218 24.94 26.67 -1.66
C ASN A 218 24.29 27.62 -0.64
N GLU A 219 23.86 28.81 -1.05
CA GLU A 219 23.16 29.77 -0.18
C GLU A 219 21.67 29.43 -0.07
N ASP A 220 21.13 28.71 -1.05
CA ASP A 220 19.74 28.32 -1.12
C ASP A 220 19.43 26.98 -0.44
N ALA A 221 18.16 26.82 -0.04
CA ALA A 221 17.67 25.55 0.48
C ALA A 221 17.83 24.42 -0.56
N LEU A 222 18.19 23.23 -0.09
CA LEU A 222 18.40 22.09 -0.95
C LEU A 222 17.06 21.55 -1.49
N THR A 223 16.71 21.99 -2.70
CA THR A 223 15.51 21.58 -3.45
C THR A 223 15.90 20.77 -4.69
N LEU A 224 14.95 20.11 -5.36
CA LEU A 224 15.23 19.40 -6.62
C LEU A 224 15.69 20.35 -7.74
N ASN A 225 15.27 21.62 -7.69
CA ASN A 225 15.67 22.64 -8.67
C ASN A 225 17.07 23.20 -8.39
N ASN A 226 17.55 23.07 -7.16
CA ASN A 226 18.87 23.52 -6.72
C ASN A 226 19.89 22.37 -6.70
N ILE A 227 19.59 21.27 -7.39
CA ILE A 227 20.55 20.19 -7.60
C ILE A 227 20.67 19.86 -9.08
N GLU A 228 21.91 19.66 -9.52
CA GLU A 228 22.22 19.16 -10.85
C GLU A 228 22.63 17.70 -10.73
N ILE A 229 21.99 16.82 -11.51
CA ILE A 229 22.32 15.39 -11.59
C ILE A 229 23.10 15.15 -12.88
N LEU A 230 24.38 14.81 -12.73
CA LEU A 230 25.24 14.42 -13.86
C LEU A 230 24.91 12.98 -14.26
N VAL A 231 24.44 12.80 -15.50
CA VAL A 231 23.88 11.54 -16.01
C VAL A 231 24.98 10.51 -16.26
N SER A 232 26.10 10.96 -16.81
CA SER A 232 27.27 10.16 -17.17
C SER A 232 28.54 10.68 -16.49
N ILE A 233 29.59 9.84 -16.43
CA ILE A 233 30.90 10.26 -15.91
C ILE A 233 31.59 11.26 -16.85
N ASP A 234 31.26 11.20 -18.14
CA ASP A 234 31.82 12.05 -19.19
C ASP A 234 31.16 13.44 -19.20
N ASP A 235 30.03 13.61 -18.51
CA ASP A 235 29.42 14.92 -18.30
C ASP A 235 30.29 15.77 -17.35
N GLU A 236 31.02 15.12 -16.43
CA GLU A 236 31.90 15.81 -15.49
C GLU A 236 33.14 16.40 -16.18
N SER A 237 33.71 15.71 -17.17
CA SER A 237 34.84 16.22 -17.96
C SER A 237 34.43 17.39 -18.86
N ARG A 238 33.21 17.38 -19.40
CA ARG A 238 32.65 18.52 -20.14
C ARG A 238 32.46 19.76 -19.27
N VAL A 239 31.97 19.58 -18.03
CA VAL A 239 31.74 20.72 -17.12
C VAL A 239 33.06 21.29 -16.58
N ARG A 240 34.08 20.46 -16.30
CA ARG A 240 35.41 20.98 -15.88
C ARG A 240 36.14 21.76 -16.96
N LEU A 241 35.82 21.53 -18.23
CA LEU A 241 36.38 22.28 -19.36
C LEU A 241 35.68 23.62 -19.60
N ASN A 242 34.54 23.86 -18.94
CA ASN A 242 33.72 25.07 -19.06
C ASN A 242 33.84 26.01 -17.83
N VAL A 243 34.86 25.82 -16.98
CA VAL A 243 35.20 26.72 -15.85
C VAL A 243 36.50 27.44 -16.16
#